data_AF-A0A975K094-F1
#
_entry.id   AF-A0A975K094-F1
#
_cell.length_a   1.000
_cell.length_b   1.000
_cell.length_c   1.000
_cell.angle_alpha   90.00
_cell.angle_beta   90.00
_cell.angle_gamma   90.00
#
_symmetry.space_group_name_H-M   'P 1'
#
loop_
_entity.id
_entity.type
_entity.pdbx_description
1 polymer ?
#
loop_
_entity_poly.entity_id
_entity_poly.type
_entity_poly.pdbx_seq_one_letter_code
_entity_poly.pdbx_strand_id
1 'polypeptide(L)'
;MPTSTTNTRREPPLNQIAISVRDVQHSQRWYRDIFGYQESGGTYAFIPSLGSADVQGVPDATSVCWWLMDQQDFFQIELFQFSKPTPEPVPADWRPCDIGYSMVGIHVTDFDATLERLARRRVDLLSEPIGPAGMRRVCVRDPDGVLLEIMEDDPRAADQRARPHHVPVATRFVTVSVPDLEQARHTWIEVLGLPEEHDVVLHTPEHERLWGLAGSARESFLLRAHDIFIEVVHYSEPRGKPWPRSYQISDYGLLNVALGFRSLPEQETMVSRCIEANIRPNSTKPTLLKKLWYACYVNDPMGFSIELLYHAKAGVKRRVNPANLLELGFVPRQAPVIRSQAEALSAAPPQQVWDVLVDHENMASWSRYARSEVLSRAVDGEEAGTVRKLSGGPLGLGVTETIVAAERAYRLEYTAVGAPGIRFFHGFVTLEPTMGAGTKITWEAQFCSAMPAAGKATSSMLKELARGLAAEAEKPPIAI
;
A
#
# COMPACT_ATOMS: atom_id res chain seq x y z
N MET A 1 -17.67 -49.85 14.37
CA MET A 1 -18.04 -48.56 13.74
C MET A 1 -16.76 -47.85 13.37
N PRO A 2 -16.50 -47.56 12.09
CA PRO A 2 -15.28 -46.88 11.70
C PRO A 2 -15.37 -45.41 12.12
N THR A 3 -14.36 -44.96 12.86
CA THR A 3 -14.13 -43.56 13.19
C THR A 3 -13.89 -42.77 11.91
N SER A 4 -14.81 -41.86 11.59
CA SER A 4 -14.62 -40.84 10.57
C SER A 4 -13.47 -39.92 11.01
N THR A 5 -12.26 -40.21 10.56
CA THR A 5 -11.19 -39.23 10.48
C THR A 5 -11.53 -38.30 9.31
N THR A 6 -12.31 -37.25 9.56
CA THR A 6 -12.32 -36.08 8.69
C THR A 6 -10.90 -35.54 8.69
N ASN A 7 -10.15 -35.89 7.66
CA ASN A 7 -8.87 -35.28 7.34
C ASN A 7 -9.18 -33.85 6.91
N THR A 8 -9.43 -32.96 7.88
CA THR A 8 -9.65 -31.54 7.63
C THR A 8 -8.33 -30.98 7.13
N ARG A 9 -8.17 -31.00 5.80
CA ARG A 9 -7.05 -30.35 5.12
C ARG A 9 -7.01 -28.92 5.63
N ARG A 10 -5.91 -28.53 6.27
CA ARG A 10 -5.77 -27.20 6.84
C ARG A 10 -5.73 -26.21 5.69
N GLU A 11 -6.75 -25.36 5.61
CA GLU A 11 -6.89 -24.31 4.62
C GLU A 11 -5.67 -23.37 4.66
N PRO A 12 -4.91 -23.20 3.56
CA PRO A 12 -3.78 -22.29 3.57
C PRO A 12 -4.31 -20.84 3.64
N PRO A 13 -3.89 -20.04 4.64
CA PRO A 13 -4.30 -18.65 4.73
C PRO A 13 -3.68 -17.82 3.60
N LEU A 14 -4.44 -16.91 3.01
CA LEU A 14 -3.85 -15.79 2.29
C LEU A 14 -3.30 -14.84 3.35
N ASN A 15 -1.97 -14.71 3.43
CA ASN A 15 -1.32 -13.90 4.47
C ASN A 15 -0.73 -12.60 3.93
N GLN A 16 -0.65 -12.42 2.61
CA GLN A 16 -0.17 -11.17 2.02
C GLN A 16 -0.91 -10.81 0.74
N ILE A 17 -1.16 -9.52 0.56
CA ILE A 17 -1.44 -8.91 -0.75
C ILE A 17 -0.35 -7.87 -0.97
N ALA A 18 0.45 -8.05 -2.02
CA ALA A 18 1.53 -7.15 -2.36
C ALA A 18 1.11 -6.14 -3.42
N ILE A 19 1.49 -4.90 -3.22
CA ILE A 19 1.18 -3.76 -4.07
C ILE A 19 2.49 -3.07 -4.45
N SER A 20 2.73 -2.91 -5.75
CA SER A 20 3.81 -2.05 -6.24
C SER A 20 3.34 -0.60 -6.28
N VAL A 21 4.07 0.28 -5.59
CA VAL A 21 3.72 1.68 -5.34
C VAL A 21 4.86 2.62 -5.74
N ARG A 22 4.52 3.84 -6.15
CA ARG A 22 5.49 4.87 -6.52
C ARG A 22 6.29 5.40 -5.35
N ASP A 23 5.61 5.58 -4.22
CA ASP A 23 6.20 6.09 -2.99
C ASP A 23 5.60 5.38 -1.78
N VAL A 24 6.42 4.56 -1.11
CA VAL A 24 5.94 3.72 -0.01
C VAL A 24 5.48 4.55 1.20
N GLN A 25 6.06 5.74 1.42
CA GLN A 25 5.76 6.58 2.57
C GLN A 25 4.43 7.31 2.36
N HIS A 26 4.18 7.76 1.12
CA HIS A 26 2.89 8.29 0.70
C HIS A 26 1.78 7.24 0.82
N SER A 27 1.94 6.09 0.15
CA SER A 27 0.90 5.06 0.11
C SER A 27 0.64 4.48 1.50
N GLN A 28 1.69 4.24 2.31
CA GLN A 28 1.48 3.80 3.70
C GLN A 28 0.68 4.81 4.52
N ARG A 29 1.01 6.11 4.43
CA ARG A 29 0.26 7.14 5.15
C ARG A 29 -1.19 7.22 4.66
N TRP A 30 -1.42 7.07 3.35
CA TRP A 30 -2.75 7.09 2.75
C TRP A 30 -3.64 5.95 3.32
N TYR A 31 -3.17 4.70 3.30
CA TYR A 31 -3.92 3.57 3.86
C TYR A 31 -4.15 3.70 5.37
N ARG A 32 -3.15 4.18 6.12
CA ARG A 32 -3.27 4.41 7.57
C ARG A 32 -4.29 5.50 7.88
N ASP A 33 -4.17 6.66 7.23
CA ASP A 33 -4.99 7.82 7.56
C ASP A 33 -6.46 7.65 7.15
N ILE A 34 -6.75 6.89 6.08
CA ILE A 34 -8.12 6.68 5.60
C ILE A 34 -8.78 5.47 6.26
N PHE A 35 -8.08 4.34 6.37
CA PHE A 35 -8.69 3.10 6.85
C PHE A 35 -8.23 2.70 8.25
N GLY A 36 -7.13 3.24 8.75
CA GLY A 36 -6.61 2.90 10.07
C GLY A 36 -5.73 1.64 10.11
N TYR A 37 -5.17 1.21 8.97
CA TYR A 37 -4.16 0.13 8.96
C TYR A 37 -3.00 0.43 9.92
N GLN A 38 -2.54 -0.60 10.62
CA GLN A 38 -1.42 -0.50 11.56
C GLN A 38 -0.09 -0.77 10.85
N GLU A 39 0.86 0.14 10.99
CA GLU A 39 2.23 -0.08 10.51
C GLU A 39 2.89 -1.29 11.20
N SER A 40 3.58 -2.12 10.40
CA SER A 40 4.25 -3.35 10.83
C SER A 40 5.71 -3.43 10.37
N GLY A 41 6.37 -2.27 10.21
CA GLY A 41 7.78 -2.19 9.85
C GLY A 41 8.03 -2.02 8.36
N GLY A 42 9.30 -2.18 7.97
CA GLY A 42 9.74 -2.13 6.58
C GLY A 42 11.22 -2.50 6.43
N THR A 43 11.66 -2.70 5.19
CA THR A 43 13.03 -3.10 4.87
C THR A 43 13.55 -2.46 3.57
N TYR A 44 14.88 -2.28 3.53
CA TYR A 44 15.64 -1.87 2.34
C TYR A 44 16.41 -3.05 1.71
N ALA A 45 16.17 -4.28 2.20
CA ALA A 45 16.99 -5.44 1.90
C ALA A 45 16.49 -6.27 0.70
N PHE A 46 15.47 -5.82 -0.03
CA PHE A 46 15.05 -6.50 -1.26
C PHE A 46 15.92 -6.05 -2.42
N ILE A 47 17.09 -6.67 -2.53
CA ILE A 47 18.12 -6.40 -3.54
C ILE A 47 18.60 -7.70 -4.19
N PRO A 48 19.12 -7.68 -5.44
CA PRO A 48 19.42 -8.90 -6.20
C PRO A 48 20.43 -9.82 -5.49
N SER A 49 21.42 -9.26 -4.80
CA SER A 49 22.41 -10.03 -4.03
C SER A 49 21.81 -10.77 -2.83
N LEU A 50 20.59 -10.44 -2.42
CA LEU A 50 19.81 -11.12 -1.39
C LEU A 50 18.68 -11.99 -1.98
N GLY A 51 18.63 -12.15 -3.30
CA GLY A 51 17.78 -13.11 -4.00
C GLY A 51 16.43 -12.57 -4.50
N SER A 52 16.15 -11.26 -4.37
CA SER A 52 14.87 -10.67 -4.84
C SER A 52 14.62 -10.96 -6.32
N ALA A 53 15.63 -10.80 -7.19
CA ALA A 53 15.48 -11.04 -8.62
C ALA A 53 15.14 -12.51 -8.95
N ASP A 54 15.80 -13.44 -8.27
CA ASP A 54 15.55 -14.89 -8.42
C ASP A 54 14.15 -15.28 -7.90
N VAL A 55 13.76 -14.75 -6.73
CA VAL A 55 12.50 -15.10 -6.08
C VAL A 55 11.32 -14.51 -6.85
N GLN A 56 11.37 -13.23 -7.19
CA GLN A 56 10.28 -12.54 -7.89
C GLN A 56 10.25 -12.84 -9.39
N GLY A 57 11.32 -13.41 -9.96
CA GLY A 57 11.42 -13.60 -11.41
C GLY A 57 11.57 -12.29 -12.18
N VAL A 58 11.98 -11.22 -11.51
CA VAL A 58 12.13 -9.87 -12.06
C VAL A 58 13.63 -9.52 -12.13
N PRO A 59 14.20 -9.29 -13.32
CA PRO A 59 15.60 -8.93 -13.46
C PRO A 59 15.97 -7.69 -12.63
N ASP A 60 17.10 -7.74 -11.93
CA ASP A 60 17.62 -6.64 -11.09
C ASP A 60 16.68 -6.11 -10.01
N ALA A 61 15.61 -6.85 -9.65
CA ALA A 61 14.61 -6.44 -8.67
C ALA A 61 15.23 -5.81 -7.42
N THR A 62 15.10 -4.49 -7.28
CA THR A 62 15.67 -3.71 -6.19
C THR A 62 14.56 -2.81 -5.65
N SER A 63 14.10 -3.06 -4.44
CA SER A 63 12.96 -2.36 -3.86
C SER A 63 13.13 -2.11 -2.36
N VAL A 64 12.32 -1.18 -1.87
CA VAL A 64 12.01 -1.04 -0.46
C VAL A 64 10.60 -1.55 -0.23
N CYS A 65 10.34 -2.12 0.94
CA CYS A 65 9.04 -2.71 1.25
C CYS A 65 8.57 -2.32 2.65
N TRP A 66 7.32 -1.90 2.78
CA TRP A 66 6.68 -1.61 4.06
C TRP A 66 5.44 -2.48 4.24
N TRP A 67 5.12 -2.76 5.51
CA TRP A 67 4.02 -3.65 5.87
C TRP A 67 2.94 -2.93 6.65
N LEU A 68 1.69 -3.28 6.32
CA LEU A 68 0.49 -2.79 6.98
C LEU A 68 -0.37 -3.96 7.43
N MET A 69 -0.75 -3.97 8.70
CA MET A 69 -1.66 -4.96 9.27
C MET A 69 -3.06 -4.38 9.46
N ASP A 70 -4.03 -5.28 9.42
CA ASP A 70 -5.41 -5.01 9.76
C ASP A 70 -5.79 -5.75 11.07
N GLN A 71 -7.07 -6.03 11.27
CA GLN A 71 -7.56 -6.77 12.44
C GLN A 71 -7.11 -8.24 12.52
N GLN A 72 -6.65 -8.85 11.42
CA GLN A 72 -6.46 -10.30 11.28
C GLN A 72 -5.11 -10.78 11.84
N ASP A 73 -5.09 -11.99 12.42
CA ASP A 73 -3.81 -12.66 12.71
C ASP A 73 -3.18 -13.14 11.40
N PHE A 74 -1.85 -12.99 11.32
CA PHE A 74 -1.06 -13.52 10.23
C PHE A 74 -1.49 -13.04 8.83
N PHE A 75 -1.88 -11.77 8.71
CA PHE A 75 -2.10 -11.10 7.44
C PHE A 75 -1.41 -9.74 7.40
N GLN A 76 -0.99 -9.31 6.20
CA GLN A 76 -0.52 -7.95 5.94
C GLN A 76 -0.71 -7.53 4.47
N ILE A 77 -0.87 -6.23 4.24
CA ILE A 77 -0.58 -5.61 2.95
C ILE A 77 0.92 -5.33 2.88
N GLU A 78 1.53 -5.62 1.73
CA GLU A 78 2.93 -5.25 1.45
C GLU A 78 2.97 -4.16 0.39
N LEU A 79 3.69 -3.08 0.66
CA LEU A 79 3.88 -1.97 -0.26
C LEU A 79 5.32 -1.98 -0.75
N PHE A 80 5.55 -2.28 -2.02
CA PHE A 80 6.85 -2.32 -2.65
C PHE A 80 7.08 -1.07 -3.51
N GLN A 81 8.14 -0.32 -3.21
CA GLN A 81 8.62 0.74 -4.10
C GLN A 81 9.89 0.26 -4.80
N PHE A 82 9.75 -0.10 -6.08
CA PHE A 82 10.84 -0.56 -6.92
C PHE A 82 11.68 0.60 -7.45
N SER A 83 12.99 0.44 -7.31
CA SER A 83 13.99 1.29 -7.96
C SER A 83 14.58 0.65 -9.21
N LYS A 84 14.49 -0.69 -9.32
CA LYS A 84 14.88 -1.47 -10.49
C LYS A 84 14.01 -2.73 -10.60
N PRO A 85 13.53 -3.08 -11.82
CA PRO A 85 13.43 -2.19 -12.97
C PRO A 85 12.54 -0.98 -12.63
N THR A 86 12.56 0.06 -13.47
CA THR A 86 11.63 1.18 -13.29
C THR A 86 10.22 0.69 -13.59
N PRO A 87 9.27 0.78 -12.63
CA PRO A 87 7.90 0.34 -12.85
C PRO A 87 7.19 1.13 -13.95
N GLU A 88 6.41 0.46 -14.78
CA GLU A 88 5.46 1.10 -15.69
C GLU A 88 4.13 1.40 -14.96
N PRO A 89 3.42 2.50 -15.31
CA PRO A 89 2.07 2.76 -14.82
C PRO A 89 1.06 1.76 -15.36
N VAL A 90 0.02 1.49 -14.57
CA VAL A 90 -1.19 0.82 -15.05
C VAL A 90 -1.71 1.57 -16.28
N PRO A 91 -2.01 0.90 -17.40
CA PRO A 91 -2.56 1.55 -18.57
C PRO A 91 -3.82 2.37 -18.23
N ALA A 92 -3.95 3.57 -18.79
CA ALA A 92 -5.06 4.48 -18.45
C ALA A 92 -6.45 3.91 -18.79
N ASP A 93 -6.52 2.98 -19.75
CA ASP A 93 -7.74 2.30 -20.18
C ASP A 93 -7.84 0.85 -19.62
N TRP A 94 -7.07 0.55 -18.57
CA TRP A 94 -7.13 -0.72 -17.83
C TRP A 94 -8.40 -0.78 -16.98
N ARG A 95 -9.15 -1.86 -17.13
CA ARG A 95 -10.45 -2.07 -16.48
C ARG A 95 -10.41 -3.27 -15.54
N PRO A 96 -11.33 -3.35 -14.56
CA PRO A 96 -11.38 -4.48 -13.63
C PRO A 96 -11.56 -5.85 -14.30
N CYS A 97 -12.16 -5.89 -15.50
CA CYS A 97 -12.31 -7.11 -16.28
C CYS A 97 -11.04 -7.56 -17.01
N ASP A 98 -10.03 -6.69 -17.15
CA ASP A 98 -8.77 -7.03 -17.81
C ASP A 98 -7.97 -8.02 -16.95
N ILE A 99 -7.18 -8.88 -17.59
CA ILE A 99 -6.60 -10.07 -16.97
C ILE A 99 -5.54 -9.67 -15.94
N GLY A 100 -5.76 -10.01 -14.67
CA GLY A 100 -4.89 -9.61 -13.56
C GLY A 100 -5.56 -9.68 -12.20
N TYR A 101 -4.77 -9.51 -11.14
CA TYR A 101 -5.32 -9.14 -9.83
C TYR A 101 -5.95 -7.75 -9.98
N SER A 102 -7.26 -7.64 -9.71
CA SER A 102 -8.05 -6.49 -10.17
C SER A 102 -8.57 -5.61 -9.04
N MET A 103 -8.76 -6.15 -7.83
CA MET A 103 -9.38 -5.44 -6.72
C MET A 103 -8.98 -6.00 -5.36
N VAL A 104 -8.93 -5.13 -4.34
CA VAL A 104 -8.88 -5.52 -2.92
C VAL A 104 -10.14 -5.04 -2.20
N GLY A 105 -10.81 -5.95 -1.50
CA GLY A 105 -11.97 -5.64 -0.69
C GLY A 105 -11.63 -5.44 0.78
N ILE A 106 -12.16 -4.36 1.37
CA ILE A 106 -11.92 -3.98 2.76
C ILE A 106 -13.23 -3.74 3.47
N HIS A 107 -13.40 -4.36 4.64
CA HIS A 107 -14.45 -4.03 5.59
C HIS A 107 -13.94 -2.92 6.52
N VAL A 108 -14.77 -1.91 6.75
CA VAL A 108 -14.50 -0.84 7.73
C VAL A 108 -15.57 -0.82 8.82
N THR A 109 -15.12 -0.60 10.06
CA THR A 109 -16.02 -0.58 11.23
C THR A 109 -16.92 0.65 11.31
N ASP A 110 -16.56 1.73 10.61
CA ASP A 110 -17.32 2.97 10.52
C ASP A 110 -17.26 3.49 9.07
N PHE A 111 -18.32 3.22 8.32
CA PHE A 111 -18.40 3.52 6.90
C PHE A 111 -18.49 5.04 6.65
N ASP A 112 -19.31 5.75 7.41
CA ASP A 112 -19.52 7.20 7.25
C ASP A 112 -18.23 7.98 7.60
N ALA A 113 -17.56 7.63 8.70
CA ALA A 113 -16.28 8.24 9.03
C ALA A 113 -15.20 7.92 7.98
N THR A 114 -15.28 6.77 7.30
CA THR A 114 -14.38 6.43 6.18
C THR A 114 -14.65 7.32 4.97
N LEU A 115 -15.92 7.54 4.60
CA LEU A 115 -16.29 8.48 3.53
C LEU A 115 -15.81 9.90 3.82
N GLU A 116 -15.94 10.37 5.07
CA GLU A 116 -15.39 11.69 5.46
C GLU A 116 -13.87 11.77 5.29
N ARG A 117 -13.14 10.70 5.64
CA ARG A 117 -11.68 10.66 5.50
C ARG A 117 -11.27 10.62 4.03
N LEU A 118 -11.99 9.88 3.19
CA LEU A 118 -11.81 9.90 1.72
C LEU A 118 -12.02 11.30 1.15
N ALA A 119 -13.12 11.96 1.53
CA ALA A 119 -13.43 13.32 1.09
C ALA A 119 -12.36 14.33 1.52
N ARG A 120 -11.86 14.25 2.76
CA ARG A 120 -10.75 15.10 3.24
C ARG A 120 -9.46 14.89 2.45
N ARG A 121 -9.22 13.66 1.98
CA ARG A 121 -8.08 13.28 1.13
C ARG A 121 -8.34 13.51 -0.36
N ARG A 122 -9.47 14.14 -0.73
CA ARG A 122 -9.88 14.41 -2.11
C ARG A 122 -9.85 13.16 -3.00
N VAL A 123 -10.23 12.02 -2.43
CA VAL A 123 -10.35 10.76 -3.18
C VAL A 123 -11.72 10.72 -3.84
N ASP A 124 -11.73 10.58 -5.16
CA ASP A 124 -12.96 10.41 -5.92
C ASP A 124 -13.56 9.01 -5.71
N LEU A 125 -14.86 8.99 -5.42
CA LEU A 125 -15.64 7.76 -5.42
C LEU A 125 -15.97 7.40 -6.87
N LEU A 126 -15.87 6.12 -7.24
CA LEU A 126 -16.22 5.66 -8.59
C LEU A 126 -17.74 5.68 -8.83
N SER A 127 -18.52 5.66 -7.75
CA SER A 127 -19.97 5.80 -7.75
C SER A 127 -20.44 6.28 -6.36
N GLU A 128 -21.70 6.70 -6.26
CA GLU A 128 -22.35 6.84 -4.95
C GLU A 128 -22.39 5.48 -4.24
N PRO A 129 -22.32 5.44 -2.89
CA PRO A 129 -22.46 4.18 -2.15
C PRO A 129 -23.73 3.42 -2.53
N ILE A 130 -23.59 2.13 -2.85
CA ILE A 130 -24.69 1.24 -3.25
C ILE A 130 -25.04 0.32 -2.07
N GLY A 131 -26.33 0.10 -1.84
CA GLY A 131 -26.85 -0.80 -0.80
C GLY A 131 -27.56 -0.07 0.34
N PRO A 132 -28.35 -0.78 1.17
CA PRO A 132 -28.98 -0.20 2.36
C PRO A 132 -27.93 0.03 3.46
N ALA A 133 -28.24 0.91 4.43
CA ALA A 133 -27.40 1.11 5.60
C ALA A 133 -27.11 -0.21 6.34
N GLY A 134 -25.85 -0.42 6.71
CA GLY A 134 -25.31 -1.67 7.24
C GLY A 134 -24.75 -2.63 6.18
N MET A 135 -24.97 -2.37 4.89
CA MET A 135 -24.54 -3.18 3.75
C MET A 135 -24.07 -2.31 2.56
N ARG A 136 -23.71 -1.06 2.82
CA ARG A 136 -23.25 -0.14 1.78
C ARG A 136 -21.87 -0.55 1.26
N ARG A 137 -21.66 -0.30 -0.02
CA ARG A 137 -20.41 -0.54 -0.73
C ARG A 137 -20.05 0.63 -1.62
N VAL A 138 -18.77 0.95 -1.71
CA VAL A 138 -18.25 1.98 -2.62
C VAL A 138 -16.85 1.59 -3.09
N CYS A 139 -16.49 1.97 -4.32
CA CYS A 139 -15.14 1.78 -4.83
C CYS A 139 -14.38 3.10 -4.93
N VAL A 140 -13.07 3.02 -4.66
CA VAL A 140 -12.09 4.10 -4.85
C VAL A 140 -10.83 3.55 -5.51
N ARG A 141 -9.97 4.44 -6.02
CA ARG A 141 -8.59 4.07 -6.36
C ARG A 141 -7.63 4.57 -5.30
N ASP A 142 -6.64 3.76 -4.97
CA ASP A 142 -5.51 4.20 -4.17
C ASP A 142 -4.58 5.13 -5.00
N PRO A 143 -3.54 5.74 -4.38
CA PRO A 143 -2.66 6.69 -5.07
C PRO A 143 -1.95 6.14 -6.32
N ASP A 144 -1.80 4.82 -6.42
CA ASP A 144 -1.11 4.14 -7.51
C ASP A 144 -2.08 3.44 -8.48
N GLY A 145 -3.40 3.62 -8.27
CA GLY A 145 -4.47 3.20 -9.16
C GLY A 145 -5.11 1.86 -8.82
N VAL A 146 -4.71 1.20 -7.73
CA VAL A 146 -5.34 -0.06 -7.27
C VAL A 146 -6.79 0.19 -6.91
N LEU A 147 -7.69 -0.65 -7.42
CA LEU A 147 -9.10 -0.57 -7.11
C LEU A 147 -9.37 -1.19 -5.73
N LEU A 148 -9.98 -0.39 -4.85
CA LEU A 148 -10.40 -0.82 -3.53
C LEU A 148 -11.93 -0.78 -3.45
N GLU A 149 -12.54 -1.87 -3.00
CA GLU A 149 -13.94 -1.89 -2.59
C GLU A 149 -14.04 -1.78 -1.07
N ILE A 150 -14.75 -0.76 -0.60
CA ILE A 150 -15.02 -0.53 0.81
C ILE A 150 -16.42 -1.05 1.12
N MET A 151 -16.51 -1.93 2.11
CA MET A 151 -17.75 -2.56 2.55
C MET A 151 -18.08 -2.14 3.99
N GLU A 152 -19.34 -1.80 4.22
CA GLU A 152 -19.90 -1.59 5.56
C GLU A 152 -20.20 -2.91 6.27
N ASP A 153 -20.68 -3.92 5.55
CA ASP A 153 -20.82 -5.27 6.05
C ASP A 153 -19.48 -6.02 6.07
N ASP A 154 -19.38 -7.02 6.95
CA ASP A 154 -18.23 -7.92 6.97
C ASP A 154 -18.67 -9.26 6.35
N PRO A 155 -18.19 -9.65 5.16
CA PRO A 155 -18.58 -10.91 4.51
C PRO A 155 -18.11 -12.16 5.28
N ARG A 156 -17.30 -11.99 6.34
CA ARG A 156 -16.86 -13.04 7.26
C ARG A 156 -17.51 -12.92 8.65
N ALA A 157 -18.54 -12.08 8.83
CA ALA A 157 -19.18 -11.84 10.13
C ALA A 157 -19.75 -13.11 10.79
N ALA A 158 -20.21 -14.08 9.99
CA ALA A 158 -20.78 -15.33 10.50
C ALA A 158 -19.74 -16.22 11.22
N ASP A 159 -18.47 -16.12 10.82
CA ASP A 159 -17.37 -16.90 11.39
C ASP A 159 -16.64 -16.10 12.46
N GLN A 160 -17.04 -16.27 13.72
CA GLN A 160 -16.36 -15.62 14.84
C GLN A 160 -14.93 -16.15 15.01
N ARG A 161 -13.95 -15.28 14.76
CA ARG A 161 -12.53 -15.56 14.95
C ARG A 161 -11.87 -14.49 15.82
N ALA A 162 -10.79 -14.88 16.50
CA ALA A 162 -10.02 -13.96 17.31
C ALA A 162 -9.33 -12.93 16.42
N ARG A 163 -9.59 -11.65 16.67
CA ARG A 163 -8.98 -10.51 15.99
C ARG A 163 -7.98 -9.85 16.94
N PRO A 164 -6.69 -10.19 16.87
CA PRO A 164 -5.71 -9.78 17.89
C PRO A 164 -5.36 -8.29 17.82
N HIS A 165 -5.69 -7.60 16.73
CA HIS A 165 -5.33 -6.22 16.49
C HIS A 165 -6.55 -5.29 16.57
N HIS A 166 -6.44 -4.24 17.38
CA HIS A 166 -7.50 -3.27 17.61
C HIS A 166 -7.42 -2.10 16.62
N VAL A 167 -7.63 -2.37 15.34
CA VAL A 167 -7.71 -1.36 14.26
C VAL A 167 -9.08 -1.38 13.60
N PRO A 168 -9.56 -0.28 12.96
CA PRO A 168 -10.93 -0.18 12.46
C PRO A 168 -11.16 -0.78 11.06
N VAL A 169 -10.22 -1.56 10.53
CA VAL A 169 -10.24 -2.12 9.17
C VAL A 169 -9.93 -3.61 9.14
N ALA A 170 -10.52 -4.33 8.20
CA ALA A 170 -10.13 -5.67 7.86
C ALA A 170 -10.19 -5.92 6.34
N THR A 171 -9.09 -6.35 5.74
CA THR A 171 -9.06 -6.85 4.36
C THR A 171 -9.83 -8.16 4.30
N ARG A 172 -10.66 -8.32 3.27
CA ARG A 172 -11.61 -9.44 3.18
C ARG A 172 -11.54 -10.21 1.90
N PHE A 173 -11.11 -9.59 0.81
CA PHE A 173 -10.90 -10.33 -0.41
C PHE A 173 -9.88 -9.68 -1.32
N VAL A 174 -9.43 -10.49 -2.28
CA VAL A 174 -8.78 -10.05 -3.51
C VAL A 174 -9.55 -10.66 -4.68
N THR A 175 -9.78 -9.88 -5.72
CA THR A 175 -10.39 -10.37 -6.96
C THR A 175 -9.31 -10.58 -8.02
N VAL A 176 -9.41 -11.68 -8.75
CA VAL A 176 -8.55 -11.99 -9.89
C VAL A 176 -9.41 -12.25 -11.13
N SER A 177 -9.17 -11.44 -12.18
CA SER A 177 -9.81 -11.59 -13.48
C SER A 177 -8.96 -12.53 -14.34
N VAL A 178 -9.51 -13.69 -14.71
CA VAL A 178 -8.79 -14.76 -15.42
C VAL A 178 -9.38 -15.01 -16.80
N PRO A 179 -8.57 -15.49 -17.77
CA PRO A 179 -9.06 -15.86 -19.09
C PRO A 179 -9.75 -17.24 -19.13
N ASP A 180 -9.54 -18.08 -18.11
CA ASP A 180 -10.00 -19.47 -18.07
C ASP A 180 -10.29 -19.92 -16.62
N LEU A 181 -11.57 -20.19 -16.32
CA LEU A 181 -11.99 -20.65 -14.98
C LEU A 181 -11.62 -22.10 -14.71
N GLU A 182 -11.58 -22.97 -15.71
CA GLU A 182 -11.22 -24.38 -15.51
C GLU A 182 -9.74 -24.48 -15.12
N GLN A 183 -8.87 -23.75 -15.80
CA GLN A 183 -7.45 -23.69 -15.45
C GLN A 183 -7.24 -23.05 -14.08
N ALA A 184 -8.03 -22.02 -13.72
CA ALA A 184 -7.99 -21.43 -12.39
C ALA A 184 -8.42 -22.43 -11.30
N ARG A 185 -9.50 -23.20 -11.52
CA ARG A 185 -9.97 -24.23 -10.58
C ARG A 185 -8.90 -25.31 -10.37
N HIS A 186 -8.26 -25.78 -11.43
CA HIS A 186 -7.15 -26.73 -11.31
C HIS A 186 -6.02 -26.17 -10.43
N THR A 187 -5.56 -24.95 -10.71
CA THR A 187 -4.50 -24.31 -9.92
C THR A 187 -4.91 -24.11 -8.47
N TRP A 188 -6.00 -23.39 -8.20
CA TRP A 188 -6.33 -22.93 -6.86
C TRP A 188 -6.96 -24.01 -5.97
N ILE A 189 -7.81 -24.86 -6.52
CA ILE A 189 -8.53 -25.90 -5.75
C ILE A 189 -7.72 -27.19 -5.73
N GLU A 190 -7.37 -27.74 -6.89
CA GLU A 190 -6.75 -29.07 -6.96
C GLU A 190 -5.27 -29.04 -6.51
N VAL A 191 -4.50 -28.08 -7.04
CA VAL A 191 -3.06 -27.97 -6.76
C VAL A 191 -2.80 -27.25 -5.44
N LEU A 192 -3.35 -26.05 -5.24
CA LEU A 192 -3.11 -25.27 -4.01
C LEU A 192 -4.00 -25.70 -2.84
N GLY A 193 -5.09 -26.43 -3.10
CA GLY A 193 -5.90 -27.03 -2.04
C GLY A 193 -6.82 -26.05 -1.30
N LEU A 194 -7.15 -24.91 -1.90
CA LEU A 194 -8.12 -23.97 -1.32
C LEU A 194 -9.54 -24.53 -1.48
N PRO A 195 -10.35 -24.52 -0.41
CA PRO A 195 -11.76 -24.88 -0.50
C PRO A 195 -12.55 -23.81 -1.26
N GLU A 196 -13.47 -24.26 -2.11
CA GLU A 196 -14.47 -23.40 -2.72
C GLU A 196 -15.56 -23.05 -1.70
N GLU A 197 -15.98 -21.80 -1.70
CA GLU A 197 -17.06 -21.26 -0.89
C GLU A 197 -18.32 -21.11 -1.74
N HIS A 198 -19.41 -21.72 -1.28
CA HIS A 198 -20.69 -21.75 -2.00
C HIS A 198 -21.81 -21.00 -1.27
N ASP A 199 -21.66 -20.79 0.04
CA ASP A 199 -22.72 -20.21 0.87
C ASP A 199 -22.63 -18.68 0.94
N VAL A 200 -21.56 -18.10 0.41
CA VAL A 200 -21.32 -16.64 0.38
C VAL A 200 -21.37 -16.13 -1.05
N VAL A 201 -22.31 -15.22 -1.32
CA VAL A 201 -22.35 -14.44 -2.55
C VAL A 201 -21.62 -13.12 -2.30
N LEU A 202 -20.37 -13.02 -2.74
CA LEU A 202 -19.56 -11.82 -2.52
C LEU A 202 -20.06 -10.64 -3.37
N HIS A 203 -20.31 -10.88 -4.66
CA HIS A 203 -20.76 -9.86 -5.60
C HIS A 203 -21.95 -10.34 -6.44
N THR A 204 -23.00 -9.52 -6.51
CA THR A 204 -24.14 -9.72 -7.42
C THR A 204 -23.93 -8.91 -8.72
N PRO A 205 -24.72 -9.15 -9.78
CA PRO A 205 -24.64 -8.36 -11.01
C PRO A 205 -24.82 -6.84 -10.81
N GLU A 206 -25.53 -6.42 -9.77
CA GLU A 206 -25.70 -5.00 -9.43
C GLU A 206 -24.40 -4.34 -8.96
N HIS A 207 -23.49 -5.10 -8.32
CA HIS A 207 -22.22 -4.60 -7.82
C HIS A 207 -21.24 -4.22 -8.94
N GLU A 208 -21.38 -4.79 -10.15
CA GLU A 208 -20.56 -4.41 -11.31
C GLU A 208 -20.60 -2.92 -11.64
N ARG A 209 -21.67 -2.23 -11.24
CA ARG A 209 -21.78 -0.77 -11.38
C ARG A 209 -20.79 0.00 -10.51
N LEU A 210 -20.37 -0.56 -9.37
CA LEU A 210 -19.42 0.08 -8.43
C LEU A 210 -18.08 0.41 -9.11
N TRP A 211 -17.69 -0.39 -10.11
CA TRP A 211 -16.44 -0.26 -10.84
C TRP A 211 -16.62 -0.14 -12.35
N GLY A 212 -17.80 0.30 -12.80
CA GLY A 212 -18.04 0.74 -14.17
C GLY A 212 -18.27 -0.38 -15.20
N LEU A 213 -18.66 -1.58 -14.76
CA LEU A 213 -18.95 -2.74 -15.62
C LEU A 213 -20.44 -3.13 -15.63
N ALA A 214 -21.32 -2.14 -15.43
CA ALA A 214 -22.77 -2.32 -15.46
C ALA A 214 -23.25 -3.21 -16.63
N GLY A 215 -23.96 -4.30 -16.32
CA GLY A 215 -24.50 -5.20 -17.34
C GLY A 215 -23.49 -6.16 -17.95
N SER A 216 -22.29 -6.31 -17.37
CA SER A 216 -21.32 -7.31 -17.81
C SER A 216 -21.85 -8.74 -17.65
N ALA A 217 -21.51 -9.61 -18.60
CA ALA A 217 -21.66 -11.05 -18.48
C ALA A 217 -20.37 -11.64 -17.90
N ARG A 218 -20.50 -12.34 -16.77
CA ARG A 218 -19.38 -12.94 -16.04
C ARG A 218 -19.78 -14.24 -15.36
N GLU A 219 -18.78 -15.06 -15.10
CA GLU A 219 -18.86 -16.21 -14.21
C GLU A 219 -17.77 -16.07 -13.15
N SER A 220 -18.05 -16.51 -11.93
CA SER A 220 -17.06 -16.50 -10.85
C SER A 220 -17.22 -17.67 -9.90
N PHE A 221 -16.16 -17.93 -9.14
CA PHE A 221 -16.21 -18.77 -7.96
C PHE A 221 -15.41 -18.12 -6.84
N LEU A 222 -15.78 -18.44 -5.61
CA LEU A 222 -15.18 -17.88 -4.42
C LEU A 222 -14.33 -18.95 -3.73
N LEU A 223 -13.11 -18.60 -3.35
CA LEU A 223 -12.23 -19.46 -2.59
C LEU A 223 -12.07 -18.93 -1.18
N ARG A 224 -12.03 -19.81 -0.20
CA ARG A 224 -11.70 -19.44 1.18
C ARG A 224 -10.20 -19.66 1.41
N ALA A 225 -9.50 -18.61 1.84
CA ALA A 225 -8.08 -18.62 2.19
C ALA A 225 -7.90 -18.10 3.63
N HIS A 226 -8.44 -18.87 4.57
CA HIS A 226 -8.66 -18.57 5.96
C HIS A 226 -9.71 -17.47 6.19
N ASP A 227 -9.32 -16.24 6.49
CA ASP A 227 -10.28 -15.12 6.70
C ASP A 227 -10.41 -14.20 5.51
N ILE A 228 -9.68 -14.51 4.43
CA ILE A 228 -9.70 -13.74 3.20
C ILE A 228 -10.29 -14.63 2.11
N PHE A 229 -11.15 -14.06 1.31
CA PHE A 229 -11.64 -14.69 0.11
C PHE A 229 -10.77 -14.35 -1.11
N ILE A 230 -10.68 -15.28 -2.04
CA ILE A 230 -10.17 -14.99 -3.39
C ILE A 230 -11.35 -15.17 -4.33
N GLU A 231 -11.84 -14.08 -4.92
CA GLU A 231 -12.86 -14.15 -5.96
C GLU A 231 -12.16 -14.31 -7.31
N VAL A 232 -12.42 -15.42 -7.98
CA VAL A 232 -11.88 -15.69 -9.32
C VAL A 232 -12.99 -15.46 -10.33
N VAL A 233 -12.79 -14.52 -11.24
CA VAL A 233 -13.83 -14.03 -12.16
C VAL A 233 -13.36 -14.16 -13.60
N HIS A 234 -14.24 -14.62 -14.48
CA HIS A 234 -14.06 -14.57 -15.92
C HIS A 234 -15.18 -13.73 -16.53
N TYR A 235 -14.81 -12.68 -17.25
CA TYR A 235 -15.74 -11.83 -17.99
C TYR A 235 -15.82 -12.27 -19.45
N SER A 236 -17.00 -12.71 -19.86
CA SER A 236 -17.28 -12.97 -21.28
C SER A 236 -17.63 -11.67 -22.02
N GLU A 237 -18.32 -10.74 -21.36
CA GLU A 237 -18.64 -9.42 -21.91
C GLU A 237 -18.60 -8.32 -20.82
N PRO A 238 -17.83 -7.23 -20.99
CA PRO A 238 -16.80 -7.07 -22.00
C PRO A 238 -15.64 -8.05 -21.75
N ARG A 239 -15.09 -8.61 -22.81
CA ARG A 239 -13.90 -9.46 -22.68
C ARG A 239 -12.70 -8.63 -22.19
N GLY A 240 -12.01 -9.15 -21.19
CA GLY A 240 -10.80 -8.56 -20.63
C GLY A 240 -9.62 -8.57 -21.60
N LYS A 241 -8.80 -7.52 -21.56
CA LYS A 241 -7.50 -7.46 -22.26
C LYS A 241 -6.46 -8.32 -21.51
N PRO A 242 -5.56 -9.02 -22.21
CA PRO A 242 -4.41 -9.64 -21.56
C PRO A 242 -3.44 -8.55 -21.04
N TRP A 243 -2.52 -8.94 -20.16
CA TRP A 243 -1.38 -8.08 -19.80
C TRP A 243 -0.62 -7.58 -21.05
N PRO A 244 -0.09 -6.34 -21.01
CA PRO A 244 0.87 -5.88 -22.01
C PRO A 244 2.05 -6.85 -22.13
N ARG A 245 2.66 -6.94 -23.33
CA ARG A 245 3.84 -7.80 -23.53
C ARG A 245 5.04 -7.40 -22.66
N SER A 246 5.11 -6.14 -22.25
CA SER A 246 6.15 -5.59 -21.36
C SER A 246 5.86 -5.79 -19.87
N TYR A 247 4.68 -6.29 -19.51
CA TYR A 247 4.24 -6.39 -18.13
C TYR A 247 5.24 -7.14 -17.26
N GLN A 248 5.54 -6.55 -16.12
CA GLN A 248 6.29 -7.15 -15.04
C GLN A 248 5.51 -6.99 -13.74
N ILE A 249 5.63 -7.95 -12.83
CA ILE A 249 4.94 -7.84 -11.53
C ILE A 249 5.43 -6.61 -10.72
N SER A 250 6.62 -6.08 -11.03
CA SER A 250 7.12 -4.83 -10.43
C SER A 250 6.42 -3.56 -10.92
N ASP A 251 5.62 -3.62 -11.99
CA ASP A 251 4.83 -2.47 -12.48
C ASP A 251 3.81 -2.05 -11.42
N TYR A 252 3.40 -0.77 -11.43
CA TYR A 252 2.49 -0.25 -10.40
C TYR A 252 1.16 -1.02 -10.39
N GLY A 253 0.64 -1.31 -9.20
CA GLY A 253 -0.60 -2.08 -9.01
C GLY A 253 -0.42 -3.33 -8.15
N LEU A 254 -1.37 -4.26 -8.24
CA LEU A 254 -1.35 -5.52 -7.48
C LEU A 254 -0.28 -6.47 -8.03
N LEU A 255 0.74 -6.73 -7.23
CA LEU A 255 1.93 -7.49 -7.61
C LEU A 255 1.69 -9.00 -7.53
N ASN A 256 1.27 -9.48 -6.36
CA ASN A 256 0.94 -10.88 -6.10
C ASN A 256 0.09 -11.02 -4.82
N VAL A 257 -0.33 -12.26 -4.58
CA VAL A 257 -0.85 -12.71 -3.28
C VAL A 257 0.07 -13.78 -2.71
N ALA A 258 0.08 -13.95 -1.38
CA ALA A 258 0.84 -15.00 -0.72
C ALA A 258 -0.05 -15.95 0.09
N LEU A 259 0.19 -17.25 -0.06
CA LEU A 259 -0.31 -18.28 0.83
C LEU A 259 0.71 -18.55 1.94
N GLY A 260 0.26 -18.42 3.18
CA GLY A 260 1.10 -18.44 4.37
C GLY A 260 1.19 -19.81 5.05
N PHE A 261 2.40 -20.19 5.45
CA PHE A 261 2.68 -21.44 6.15
C PHE A 261 3.44 -21.15 7.45
N ARG A 262 3.01 -21.77 8.56
CA ARG A 262 3.72 -21.68 9.85
C ARG A 262 4.75 -22.80 10.03
N SER A 263 4.81 -23.74 9.09
CA SER A 263 5.70 -24.90 9.08
C SER A 263 6.43 -24.97 7.75
N LEU A 264 7.77 -25.01 7.78
CA LEU A 264 8.58 -25.13 6.57
C LEU A 264 8.28 -26.45 5.82
N PRO A 265 8.15 -27.62 6.50
CA PRO A 265 7.72 -28.84 5.82
C PRO A 265 6.37 -28.75 5.12
N GLU A 266 5.40 -28.01 5.65
CA GLU A 266 4.10 -27.80 4.99
C GLU A 266 4.27 -26.98 3.70
N GLN A 267 5.08 -25.93 3.76
CA GLN A 267 5.41 -25.11 2.59
C GLN A 267 6.18 -25.91 1.53
N GLU A 268 7.18 -26.70 1.93
CA GLU A 268 7.95 -27.55 1.01
C GLU A 268 7.06 -28.62 0.35
N THR A 269 6.09 -29.16 1.09
CA THR A 269 5.07 -30.07 0.54
C THR A 269 4.21 -29.36 -0.50
N MET A 270 3.80 -28.10 -0.26
CA MET A 270 3.06 -27.31 -1.25
C MET A 270 3.89 -27.06 -2.51
N VAL A 271 5.17 -26.67 -2.35
CA VAL A 271 6.08 -26.47 -3.48
C VAL A 271 6.22 -27.75 -4.33
N SER A 272 6.38 -28.91 -3.69
CA SER A 272 6.42 -30.20 -4.41
C SER A 272 5.15 -30.48 -5.20
N ARG A 273 3.96 -30.22 -4.62
CA ARG A 273 2.68 -30.36 -5.32
C ARG A 273 2.59 -29.46 -6.55
N CYS A 274 3.05 -28.21 -6.45
CA CYS A 274 3.11 -27.30 -7.59
C CYS A 274 4.04 -27.86 -8.68
N ILE A 275 5.23 -28.36 -8.31
CA ILE A 275 6.17 -28.96 -9.27
C ILE A 275 5.57 -30.18 -9.98
N GLU A 276 4.89 -31.06 -9.25
CA GLU A 276 4.20 -32.23 -9.80
C GLU A 276 3.10 -31.85 -10.80
N ALA A 277 2.42 -30.71 -10.56
CA ALA A 277 1.44 -30.11 -11.47
C ALA A 277 2.07 -29.23 -12.56
N ASN A 278 3.40 -29.25 -12.72
CA ASN A 278 4.17 -28.43 -13.67
C ASN A 278 4.03 -26.90 -13.46
N ILE A 279 3.64 -26.47 -12.26
CA ILE A 279 3.65 -25.09 -11.78
C ILE A 279 4.99 -24.87 -11.07
N ARG A 280 6.00 -24.45 -11.83
CA ARG A 280 7.39 -24.40 -11.33
C ARG A 280 7.67 -23.12 -10.54
N PRO A 281 8.41 -23.23 -9.43
CA PRO A 281 8.86 -22.05 -8.71
C PRO A 281 9.93 -21.29 -9.50
N ASN A 282 9.92 -19.95 -9.39
CA ASN A 282 10.91 -19.07 -9.99
C ASN A 282 12.33 -19.40 -9.51
N SER A 283 12.46 -19.72 -8.22
CA SER A 283 13.70 -20.16 -7.59
C SER A 283 13.41 -21.06 -6.40
N THR A 284 14.27 -22.06 -6.20
CA THR A 284 14.30 -22.93 -5.02
C THR A 284 15.57 -22.75 -4.19
N LYS A 285 16.37 -21.72 -4.52
CA LYS A 285 17.65 -21.46 -3.85
C LYS A 285 17.39 -21.13 -2.36
N PRO A 286 18.02 -21.85 -1.43
CA PRO A 286 17.85 -21.54 -0.01
C PRO A 286 18.49 -20.19 0.32
N THR A 287 17.81 -19.39 1.12
CA THR A 287 18.36 -18.13 1.67
C THR A 287 18.93 -18.37 3.07
N LEU A 288 19.76 -17.43 3.55
CA LEU A 288 20.29 -17.46 4.92
C LEU A 288 19.17 -17.46 5.98
N LEU A 289 17.99 -16.94 5.63
CA LEU A 289 16.83 -16.86 6.52
C LEU A 289 15.89 -18.06 6.41
N LYS A 290 16.13 -19.04 5.51
CA LYS A 290 15.19 -20.14 5.18
C LYS A 290 14.54 -20.83 6.39
N LYS A 291 15.28 -21.03 7.49
CA LYS A 291 14.77 -21.69 8.71
C LYS A 291 13.74 -20.85 9.49
N LEU A 292 13.67 -19.56 9.20
CA LEU A 292 12.89 -18.55 9.92
C LEU A 292 11.80 -17.97 9.01
N TRP A 293 12.19 -17.72 7.77
CA TRP A 293 11.38 -17.11 6.74
C TRP A 293 11.84 -17.62 5.37
N TYR A 294 10.92 -18.04 4.51
CA TYR A 294 11.24 -18.50 3.17
C TYR A 294 10.08 -18.24 2.22
N ALA A 295 10.32 -17.38 1.22
CA ALA A 295 9.40 -17.12 0.14
C ALA A 295 9.78 -17.92 -1.10
N CYS A 296 8.77 -18.41 -1.81
CA CYS A 296 8.91 -19.10 -3.08
C CYS A 296 7.76 -18.69 -3.98
N TYR A 297 8.05 -18.02 -5.09
CA TYR A 297 7.02 -17.61 -6.03
C TYR A 297 6.86 -18.70 -7.07
N VAL A 298 5.62 -19.04 -7.36
CA VAL A 298 5.23 -19.87 -8.50
C VAL A 298 4.40 -19.02 -9.44
N ASN A 299 4.50 -19.29 -10.74
CA ASN A 299 3.57 -18.71 -11.71
C ASN A 299 2.65 -19.83 -12.19
N ASP A 300 1.34 -19.59 -12.13
CA ASP A 300 0.37 -20.54 -12.66
C ASP A 300 0.47 -20.63 -14.19
N PRO A 301 -0.23 -21.59 -14.85
CA PRO A 301 -0.15 -21.73 -16.30
C PRO A 301 -0.68 -20.52 -17.10
N MET A 302 -1.42 -19.62 -16.46
CA MET A 302 -1.90 -18.37 -17.05
C MET A 302 -0.96 -17.17 -16.79
N GLY A 303 0.08 -17.35 -15.97
CA GLY A 303 1.11 -16.35 -15.67
C GLY A 303 0.89 -15.58 -14.37
N PHE A 304 -0.11 -15.92 -13.54
CA PHE A 304 -0.34 -15.27 -12.25
C PHE A 304 0.74 -15.66 -11.25
N SER A 305 1.40 -14.67 -10.68
CA SER A 305 2.39 -14.84 -9.63
C SER A 305 1.71 -15.11 -8.28
N ILE A 306 2.08 -16.20 -7.63
CA ILE A 306 1.55 -16.64 -6.33
C ILE A 306 2.74 -16.96 -5.43
N GLU A 307 2.82 -16.30 -4.28
CA GLU A 307 3.86 -16.55 -3.30
C GLU A 307 3.45 -17.66 -2.32
N LEU A 308 4.37 -18.58 -2.06
CA LEU A 308 4.26 -19.60 -1.02
C LEU A 308 5.22 -19.21 0.11
N LEU A 309 4.69 -18.54 1.13
CA LEU A 309 5.46 -17.93 2.20
C LEU A 309 5.47 -18.81 3.45
N TYR A 310 6.63 -19.31 3.84
CA TYR A 310 6.87 -19.81 5.19
C TYR A 310 7.31 -18.69 6.12
N HIS A 311 6.61 -18.51 7.24
CA HIS A 311 7.01 -17.62 8.33
C HIS A 311 6.79 -18.30 9.69
N ALA A 312 7.88 -18.55 10.42
CA ALA A 312 7.81 -19.15 11.75
C ALA A 312 6.96 -18.30 12.73
N LYS A 313 6.17 -18.92 13.61
CA LYS A 313 5.34 -18.19 14.59
C LYS A 313 6.21 -17.42 15.62
N ALA A 314 5.83 -16.17 15.92
CA ALA A 314 6.42 -15.38 17.01
C ALA A 314 6.08 -15.97 18.39
N GLY A 315 7.00 -15.88 19.36
CA GLY A 315 6.81 -16.42 20.73
C GLY A 315 7.82 -17.48 21.18
N VAL A 316 8.69 -17.97 20.28
CA VAL A 316 9.93 -18.63 20.69
C VAL A 316 10.91 -17.52 21.07
N LYS A 317 11.31 -17.40 22.36
CA LYS A 317 12.40 -16.49 22.76
C LYS A 317 13.64 -16.80 21.92
N ARG A 318 14.10 -15.85 21.11
CA ARG A 318 15.28 -16.03 20.24
C ARG A 318 16.36 -15.04 20.63
N ARG A 319 17.59 -15.53 20.77
CA ARG A 319 18.74 -14.78 21.30
C ARG A 319 19.31 -13.73 20.33
N VAL A 320 18.96 -13.75 19.05
CA VAL A 320 19.57 -12.88 18.02
C VAL A 320 18.52 -12.52 16.96
N ASN A 321 18.29 -11.21 16.71
CA ASN A 321 17.51 -10.66 15.59
C ASN A 321 18.41 -9.68 14.82
N PRO A 322 19.36 -10.17 14.01
CA PRO A 322 20.33 -9.30 13.35
C PRO A 322 19.61 -8.42 12.32
N ALA A 323 19.85 -7.11 12.40
CA ALA A 323 19.25 -6.09 11.53
C ALA A 323 17.71 -6.06 11.50
N ASN A 324 17.02 -6.60 12.52
CA ASN A 324 15.56 -6.66 12.60
C ASN A 324 14.88 -7.48 11.49
N LEU A 325 15.61 -8.37 10.83
CA LEU A 325 15.13 -9.17 9.69
C LEU A 325 14.28 -10.40 10.09
N LEU A 326 14.02 -10.62 11.39
CA LEU A 326 13.30 -11.82 11.85
C LEU A 326 11.77 -11.65 12.01
N GLU A 327 11.28 -10.42 11.96
CA GLU A 327 9.86 -10.07 12.12
C GLU A 327 9.43 -9.30 10.86
N LEU A 328 9.62 -9.89 9.68
CA LEU A 328 9.36 -9.30 8.36
C LEU A 328 7.86 -8.99 8.17
N GLY A 329 7.37 -8.02 8.94
CA GLY A 329 5.97 -7.76 9.14
C GLY A 329 5.32 -8.64 10.22
N PHE A 330 3.98 -8.72 10.18
CA PHE A 330 3.09 -9.48 11.09
C PHE A 330 3.15 -9.14 12.59
N VAL A 331 3.84 -8.07 13.00
CA VAL A 331 3.91 -7.60 14.39
C VAL A 331 3.95 -6.06 14.40
N PRO A 332 3.17 -5.38 15.28
CA PRO A 332 3.15 -3.92 15.31
C PRO A 332 4.53 -3.34 15.54
N ARG A 333 5.04 -2.62 14.53
CA ARG A 333 6.39 -2.09 14.53
C ARG A 333 6.48 -0.89 13.60
N GLN A 334 7.35 0.05 13.94
CA GLN A 334 7.67 1.16 13.07
C GLN A 334 8.71 0.75 12.01
N ALA A 335 8.55 1.25 10.79
CA ALA A 335 9.53 1.17 9.72
C ALA A 335 10.84 1.84 10.18
N PRO A 336 12.01 1.39 9.64
CA PRO A 336 13.33 1.85 10.06
C PRO A 336 13.69 3.24 9.51
N VAL A 337 12.82 4.22 9.75
CA VAL A 337 13.00 5.64 9.44
C VAL A 337 13.01 6.48 10.71
N ILE A 338 13.77 7.56 10.70
CA ILE A 338 13.71 8.63 11.68
C ILE A 338 12.46 9.46 11.39
N ARG A 339 11.66 9.74 12.41
CA ARG A 339 10.50 10.63 12.34
C ARG A 339 10.75 11.88 13.16
N SER A 340 10.54 13.03 12.54
CA SER A 340 10.63 14.35 13.18
C SER A 340 9.39 15.13 12.87
N GLN A 341 8.90 15.90 13.83
CA GLN A 341 7.76 16.79 13.63
C GLN A 341 7.95 18.12 14.35
N ALA A 342 7.21 19.12 13.89
CA ALA A 342 7.01 20.39 14.55
C ALA A 342 5.63 20.95 14.22
N GLU A 343 5.11 21.79 15.11
CA GLU A 343 3.81 22.45 14.92
C GLU A 343 3.95 23.96 15.09
N ALA A 344 3.09 24.71 14.40
CA ALA A 344 2.88 26.14 14.58
C ALA A 344 1.38 26.46 14.47
N LEU A 345 0.97 27.58 15.05
CA LEU A 345 -0.37 28.14 14.90
C LEU A 345 -0.26 29.42 14.07
N SER A 346 -1.24 29.62 13.19
CA SER A 346 -1.45 30.86 12.45
C SER A 346 -2.86 31.36 12.69
N ALA A 347 -3.05 32.66 12.85
CA ALA A 347 -4.37 33.28 12.86
C ALA A 347 -5.05 33.28 11.46
N ALA A 348 -4.28 33.04 10.39
CA ALA A 348 -4.81 32.97 9.03
C ALA A 348 -5.59 31.66 8.78
N PRO A 349 -6.64 31.70 7.94
CA PRO A 349 -7.41 30.50 7.58
C PRO A 349 -6.59 29.54 6.70
N PRO A 350 -6.94 28.24 6.64
CA PRO A 350 -6.14 27.23 5.93
C PRO A 350 -5.87 27.56 4.46
N GLN A 351 -6.82 28.21 3.78
CA GLN A 351 -6.65 28.63 2.38
C GLN A 351 -5.51 29.66 2.23
N GLN A 352 -5.41 30.63 3.14
CA GLN A 352 -4.36 31.65 3.08
C GLN A 352 -2.99 31.05 3.41
N VAL A 353 -2.92 30.16 4.40
CA VAL A 353 -1.69 29.42 4.72
C VAL A 353 -1.27 28.55 3.54
N TRP A 354 -2.22 27.91 2.86
CA TRP A 354 -1.97 27.12 1.67
C TRP A 354 -1.37 27.94 0.54
N ASP A 355 -1.96 29.09 0.23
CA ASP A 355 -1.50 29.94 -0.86
C ASP A 355 -0.04 30.37 -0.66
N VAL A 356 0.38 30.63 0.59
CA VAL A 356 1.80 30.88 0.93
C VAL A 356 2.67 29.62 0.81
N LEU A 357 2.14 28.45 1.20
CA LEU A 357 2.88 27.18 1.16
C LEU A 357 3.20 26.75 -0.29
N VAL A 358 2.27 26.97 -1.22
CA VAL A 358 2.43 26.63 -2.65
C VAL A 358 3.06 27.75 -3.49
N ASP A 359 3.23 28.94 -2.93
CA ASP A 359 4.07 29.99 -3.51
C ASP A 359 5.57 29.62 -3.40
N HIS A 360 5.96 28.68 -4.25
CA HIS A 360 7.28 28.08 -4.23
C HIS A 360 8.39 29.08 -4.51
N GLU A 361 8.19 30.05 -5.42
CA GLU A 361 9.23 31.05 -5.71
C GLU A 361 9.48 31.99 -4.52
N ASN A 362 8.42 32.35 -3.77
CA ASN A 362 8.57 33.26 -2.63
C ASN A 362 8.90 32.56 -1.30
N MET A 363 9.05 31.23 -1.29
CA MET A 363 9.41 30.47 -0.09
C MET A 363 10.70 30.96 0.60
N ALA A 364 11.63 31.57 -0.14
CA ALA A 364 12.85 32.15 0.44
C ALA A 364 12.59 33.34 1.39
N SER A 365 11.42 33.99 1.30
CA SER A 365 11.07 35.14 2.15
C SER A 365 10.75 34.75 3.59
N TRP A 366 10.32 33.50 3.83
CA TRP A 366 9.88 33.02 5.14
C TRP A 366 10.57 31.74 5.61
N SER A 367 11.39 31.11 4.75
CA SER A 367 12.17 29.92 5.11
C SER A 367 13.62 30.26 5.46
N ARG A 368 14.38 29.24 5.86
CA ARG A 368 15.83 29.32 6.16
C ARG A 368 16.73 29.34 4.92
N TYR A 369 16.17 29.28 3.72
CA TYR A 369 16.91 29.21 2.47
C TYR A 369 16.98 30.59 1.81
N ALA A 370 18.16 30.96 1.32
CA ALA A 370 18.35 32.25 0.66
C ALA A 370 17.67 32.35 -0.73
N ARG A 371 17.39 31.21 -1.37
CA ARG A 371 16.73 31.15 -2.69
C ARG A 371 15.84 29.92 -2.81
N SER A 372 14.70 30.09 -3.46
CA SER A 372 13.81 29.03 -3.92
C SER A 372 13.53 29.22 -5.41
N GLU A 373 13.59 28.15 -6.18
CA GLU A 373 13.40 28.17 -7.63
C GLU A 373 12.63 26.94 -8.09
N VAL A 374 11.59 27.12 -8.90
CA VAL A 374 10.88 26.01 -9.52
C VAL A 374 11.65 25.57 -10.77
N LEU A 375 12.10 24.32 -10.77
CA LEU A 375 12.84 23.72 -11.88
C LEU A 375 11.90 23.17 -12.95
N SER A 376 10.77 22.60 -12.53
CA SER A 376 9.69 22.14 -13.42
C SER A 376 8.37 22.18 -12.67
N ARG A 377 7.29 22.57 -13.35
CA ARG A 377 5.91 22.49 -12.83
C ARG A 377 5.29 21.17 -13.24
N ALA A 378 4.30 20.70 -12.48
CA ALA A 378 3.46 19.60 -12.92
C ALA A 378 2.70 19.94 -14.21
N VAL A 379 2.20 18.90 -14.87
CA VAL A 379 1.33 19.05 -16.04
C VAL A 379 -0.05 19.52 -15.56
N ASP A 380 -0.75 20.29 -16.39
CA ASP A 380 -2.15 20.72 -16.17
C ASP A 380 -2.44 21.61 -14.95
N GLY A 381 -1.40 22.24 -14.37
CA GLY A 381 -1.57 23.21 -13.27
C GLY A 381 -1.80 22.59 -11.89
N GLU A 382 -1.62 21.27 -11.77
CA GLU A 382 -1.51 20.57 -10.49
C GLU A 382 -0.21 20.91 -9.76
N GLU A 383 -0.13 20.59 -8.47
CA GLU A 383 1.11 20.75 -7.69
C GLU A 383 1.95 19.47 -7.66
N ALA A 384 1.31 18.29 -7.66
CA ALA A 384 2.00 17.00 -7.63
C ALA A 384 2.84 16.78 -8.90
N GLY A 385 4.13 16.52 -8.73
CA GLY A 385 5.11 16.45 -9.83
C GLY A 385 5.92 17.74 -10.02
N THR A 386 5.56 18.84 -9.36
CA THR A 386 6.39 20.05 -9.33
C THR A 386 7.72 19.78 -8.65
N VAL A 387 8.83 20.23 -9.25
CA VAL A 387 10.18 20.11 -8.71
C VAL A 387 10.73 21.50 -8.41
N ARG A 388 11.20 21.71 -7.19
CA ARG A 388 11.82 22.97 -6.74
C ARG A 388 13.19 22.74 -6.13
N LYS A 389 14.04 23.77 -6.20
CA LYS A 389 15.37 23.80 -5.61
C LYS A 389 15.46 24.89 -4.55
N LEU A 390 15.79 24.48 -3.33
CA LEU A 390 16.07 25.38 -2.21
C LEU A 390 17.58 25.48 -2.03
N SER A 391 18.13 26.70 -2.03
CA SER A 391 19.58 26.95 -2.01
C SER A 391 19.98 27.98 -0.95
N GLY A 392 21.25 27.95 -0.56
CA GLY A 392 21.78 28.88 0.45
C GLY A 392 21.17 28.65 1.84
N GLY A 393 20.83 27.40 2.16
CA GLY A 393 20.47 27.00 3.51
C GLY A 393 21.70 26.91 4.42
N PRO A 394 21.54 26.41 5.65
CA PRO A 394 22.65 26.37 6.61
C PRO A 394 23.86 25.60 6.11
N LEU A 395 25.04 26.14 6.40
CA LEU A 395 26.34 25.72 5.83
C LEU A 395 26.42 25.83 4.30
N GLY A 396 25.57 26.65 3.67
CA GLY A 396 25.51 26.83 2.22
C GLY A 396 24.86 25.67 1.48
N LEU A 397 24.24 24.72 2.19
CA LEU A 397 23.63 23.53 1.60
C LEU A 397 22.32 23.86 0.87
N GLY A 398 21.96 22.99 -0.07
CA GLY A 398 20.70 23.06 -0.81
C GLY A 398 20.06 21.69 -0.95
N VAL A 399 18.77 21.70 -1.27
CA VAL A 399 17.98 20.49 -1.54
C VAL A 399 17.15 20.69 -2.80
N THR A 400 16.91 19.60 -3.52
CA THR A 400 15.90 19.53 -4.58
C THR A 400 14.73 18.74 -4.04
N GLU A 401 13.55 19.35 -4.08
CA GLU A 401 12.30 18.76 -3.61
C GLU A 401 11.39 18.46 -4.78
N THR A 402 10.70 17.32 -4.74
CA THR A 402 9.64 16.94 -5.68
C THR A 402 8.34 16.80 -4.91
N ILE A 403 7.32 17.57 -5.27
CA ILE A 403 5.99 17.47 -4.67
C ILE A 403 5.38 16.13 -5.09
N VAL A 404 4.94 15.35 -4.11
CA VAL A 404 4.36 14.01 -4.30
C VAL A 404 2.84 14.08 -4.31
N ALA A 405 2.25 14.86 -3.40
CA ALA A 405 0.80 15.02 -3.31
C ALA A 405 0.45 16.44 -2.83
N ALA A 406 -0.69 16.94 -3.29
CA ALA A 406 -1.21 18.24 -2.90
C ALA A 406 -2.74 18.20 -2.81
N GLU A 407 -3.24 18.23 -1.58
CA GLU A 407 -4.65 18.28 -1.27
C GLU A 407 -4.99 19.69 -0.84
N ARG A 408 -5.47 20.50 -1.80
CA ARG A 408 -5.62 21.95 -1.62
C ARG A 408 -6.28 22.32 -0.30
N ALA A 409 -5.61 23.22 0.41
CA ALA A 409 -5.90 23.75 1.74
C ALA A 409 -5.76 22.79 2.93
N TYR A 410 -5.29 21.55 2.72
CA TYR A 410 -5.19 20.56 3.80
C TYR A 410 -3.84 19.86 3.89
N ARG A 411 -3.22 19.49 2.76
CA ARG A 411 -1.99 18.69 2.82
C ARG A 411 -1.06 18.88 1.63
N LEU A 412 0.24 19.02 1.90
CA LEU A 412 1.30 18.97 0.89
C LEU A 412 2.33 17.92 1.31
N GLU A 413 2.71 17.04 0.38
CA GLU A 413 3.73 16.03 0.59
C GLU A 413 4.83 16.18 -0.46
N TYR A 414 6.08 15.93 -0.08
CA TYR A 414 7.22 16.07 -0.98
C TYR A 414 8.38 15.16 -0.59
N THR A 415 9.17 14.72 -1.58
CA THR A 415 10.46 14.07 -1.34
C THR A 415 11.58 15.08 -1.51
N ALA A 416 12.75 14.82 -0.90
CA ALA A 416 13.91 15.69 -1.03
C ALA A 416 15.22 14.93 -1.23
N VAL A 417 16.09 15.47 -2.08
CA VAL A 417 17.46 14.98 -2.32
C VAL A 417 18.48 16.13 -2.20
N GLY A 418 19.73 15.79 -1.91
CA GLY A 418 20.84 16.77 -1.83
C GLY A 418 21.31 17.10 -0.42
N ALA A 419 20.60 16.67 0.63
CA ALA A 419 21.04 16.81 2.01
C ALA A 419 22.09 15.72 2.39
N PRO A 420 23.34 16.08 2.73
CA PRO A 420 24.37 15.09 3.05
C PRO A 420 23.99 14.19 4.24
N GLY A 421 24.20 12.88 4.09
CA GLY A 421 23.93 11.90 5.16
C GLY A 421 22.45 11.64 5.43
N ILE A 422 21.53 12.20 4.63
CA ILE A 422 20.10 11.93 4.66
C ILE A 422 19.72 11.23 3.36
N ARG A 423 18.92 10.16 3.47
CA ARG A 423 18.36 9.41 2.33
C ARG A 423 16.88 9.15 2.59
N PHE A 424 16.13 8.88 1.52
CA PHE A 424 14.72 8.47 1.63
C PHE A 424 13.89 9.50 2.41
N PHE A 425 14.08 10.78 2.10
CA PHE A 425 13.41 11.87 2.81
C PHE A 425 12.03 12.10 2.22
N HIS A 426 11.02 12.16 3.10
CA HIS A 426 9.65 12.55 2.79
C HIS A 426 9.16 13.56 3.82
N GLY A 427 8.70 14.71 3.34
CA GLY A 427 8.06 15.76 4.12
C GLY A 427 6.55 15.71 4.00
N PHE A 428 5.86 15.97 5.11
CA PHE A 428 4.40 16.07 5.17
C PHE A 428 4.04 17.38 5.84
N VAL A 429 3.20 18.19 5.19
CA VAL A 429 2.62 19.41 5.75
C VAL A 429 1.12 19.21 5.82
N THR A 430 0.55 19.29 7.02
CA THR A 430 -0.90 19.22 7.24
C THR A 430 -1.39 20.55 7.80
N LEU A 431 -2.51 21.05 7.26
CA LEU A 431 -3.17 22.28 7.66
C LEU A 431 -4.55 21.92 8.23
N GLU A 432 -4.76 22.16 9.51
CA GLU A 432 -6.02 21.86 10.20
C GLU A 432 -6.68 23.16 10.67
N PRO A 433 -7.97 23.40 10.38
CA PRO A 433 -8.67 24.55 10.92
C PRO A 433 -8.76 24.46 12.45
N THR A 434 -8.54 25.59 13.12
CA THR A 434 -8.74 25.73 14.57
C THR A 434 -10.16 26.21 14.88
N MET A 435 -10.58 26.09 16.14
CA MET A 435 -11.87 26.63 16.61
C MET A 435 -12.01 28.15 16.40
N GLY A 436 -10.91 28.88 16.29
CA GLY A 436 -10.88 30.35 16.13
C GLY A 436 -10.72 30.82 14.68
N ALA A 437 -11.07 30.01 13.68
CA ALA A 437 -10.89 30.26 12.25
C ALA A 437 -9.43 30.40 11.74
N GLY A 438 -8.43 30.24 12.62
CA GLY A 438 -7.03 30.11 12.25
C GLY A 438 -6.64 28.70 11.84
N THR A 439 -5.34 28.44 11.67
CA THR A 439 -4.80 27.17 11.18
C THR A 439 -3.75 26.60 12.14
N LYS A 440 -3.85 25.30 12.43
CA LYS A 440 -2.76 24.51 12.98
C LYS A 440 -1.94 23.93 11.83
N ILE A 441 -0.66 24.26 11.79
CA ILE A 441 0.30 23.76 10.81
C ILE A 441 1.12 22.66 11.47
N THR A 442 1.04 21.46 10.94
CA THR A 442 1.86 20.32 11.37
C THR A 442 2.83 19.97 10.24
N TRP A 443 4.13 20.05 10.52
CA TRP A 443 5.18 19.71 9.56
C TRP A 443 5.96 18.50 10.08
N GLU A 444 5.95 17.43 9.32
CA GLU A 444 6.63 16.17 9.64
C GLU A 444 7.66 15.84 8.56
N ALA A 445 8.70 15.10 8.96
CA ALA A 445 9.66 14.51 8.06
C ALA A 445 9.95 13.07 8.47
N GLN A 446 10.12 12.21 7.48
CA GLN A 446 10.53 10.82 7.63
C GLN A 446 11.73 10.55 6.74
N PHE A 447 12.81 9.98 7.29
CA PHE A 447 14.06 9.78 6.54
C PHE A 447 15.01 8.77 7.17
N CYS A 448 16.03 8.33 6.42
CA CYS A 448 17.14 7.54 6.95
C CYS A 448 18.39 8.40 7.14
N SER A 449 19.06 8.25 8.28
CA SER A 449 20.39 8.81 8.52
C SER A 449 21.19 7.98 9.51
N ALA A 450 22.51 7.90 9.30
CA ALA A 450 23.44 7.34 10.28
C ALA A 450 24.01 8.41 11.23
N MET A 451 23.69 9.69 11.00
CA MET A 451 24.22 10.80 11.80
C MET A 451 23.57 10.85 13.18
N PRO A 452 24.37 10.96 14.26
CA PRO A 452 23.82 11.19 15.59
C PRO A 452 22.96 12.45 15.63
N ALA A 453 21.83 12.39 16.34
CA ALA A 453 20.91 13.52 16.54
C ALA A 453 20.27 14.11 15.25
N ALA A 454 20.34 13.42 14.10
CA ALA A 454 19.69 13.87 12.86
C ALA A 454 18.20 14.21 13.03
N GLY A 455 17.48 13.45 13.87
CA GLY A 455 16.07 13.73 14.19
C GLY A 455 15.86 15.05 14.94
N LYS A 456 16.75 15.42 15.86
CA LYS A 456 16.67 16.70 16.60
C LYS A 456 16.97 17.88 15.69
N ALA A 457 18.01 17.76 14.86
CA ALA A 457 18.36 18.78 13.88
C ALA A 457 17.20 19.02 12.89
N THR A 458 16.60 17.94 12.40
CA THR A 458 15.44 18.02 11.49
C THR A 458 14.23 18.63 12.19
N SER A 459 13.92 18.25 13.43
CA SER A 459 12.80 18.87 14.18
C SER A 459 12.99 20.39 14.39
N SER A 460 14.23 20.85 14.64
CA SER A 460 14.53 22.28 14.72
C SER A 460 14.28 22.99 13.40
N MET A 461 14.72 22.39 12.28
CA MET A 461 14.48 22.90 10.93
C MET A 461 12.98 22.98 10.62
N LEU A 462 12.21 21.92 10.89
CA LEU A 462 10.77 21.89 10.67
C LEU A 462 10.05 22.97 11.50
N LYS A 463 10.52 23.24 12.71
CA LYS A 463 9.98 24.29 13.58
C LYS A 463 10.22 25.69 13.03
N GLU A 464 11.38 25.95 12.43
CA GLU A 464 11.65 27.20 11.71
C GLU A 464 10.71 27.36 10.51
N LEU A 465 10.56 26.30 9.69
CA LEU A 465 9.70 26.31 8.51
C LEU A 465 8.22 26.54 8.87
N ALA A 466 7.68 25.80 9.84
CA ALA A 466 6.28 25.93 10.25
C ALA A 466 5.96 27.33 10.82
N ARG A 467 6.89 27.92 11.59
CA ARG A 467 6.73 29.26 12.14
C ARG A 467 6.86 30.35 11.07
N GLY A 468 7.81 30.19 10.15
CA GLY A 468 7.98 31.09 9.03
C GLY A 468 6.72 31.14 8.18
N LEU A 469 6.19 29.97 7.82
CA LEU A 469 4.93 29.85 7.08
C LEU A 469 3.76 30.50 7.83
N ALA A 470 3.62 30.23 9.13
CA ALA A 470 2.56 30.83 9.95
C ALA A 470 2.64 32.37 9.97
N ALA A 471 3.83 32.92 10.19
CA ALA A 471 4.04 34.37 10.28
C ALA A 471 3.86 35.07 8.92
N GLU A 472 4.26 34.42 7.83
CA GLU A 472 4.04 34.94 6.48
C GLU A 472 2.55 34.98 6.13
N ALA A 473 1.82 33.91 6.46
CA ALA A 473 0.39 33.82 6.21
C ALA A 473 -0.43 34.85 7.02
N GLU A 474 0.08 35.33 8.16
CA GLU A 474 -0.58 36.38 8.95
C GLU A 474 -0.39 37.79 8.40
N LYS A 475 0.52 37.99 7.43
CA LYS A 475 0.68 39.30 6.80
C LYS A 475 -0.57 39.65 5.99
N PRO A 476 -0.98 40.93 5.97
CA PRO A 476 -2.06 41.36 5.12
C PRO A 476 -1.71 41.08 3.66
N PRO A 477 -2.68 40.63 2.83
CA PRO A 477 -2.45 40.44 1.40
C PRO A 477 -1.96 41.77 0.82
N ILE A 478 -0.88 41.72 0.03
CA ILE A 478 -0.36 42.88 -0.66
C ILE A 478 -1.48 43.37 -1.57
N ALA A 479 -2.00 44.58 -1.32
CA ALA A 479 -2.95 45.22 -2.21
C ALA A 479 -2.24 45.43 -3.56
N ILE A 480 -2.71 44.73 -4.60
CA ILE A 480 -2.23 44.85 -5.98
C ILE A 480 -2.79 46.13 -6.59
#